data_AF-A0A8D3E2R0-F1
#
_entry.id   AF-A0A8D3E2R0-F1
#
_cell.length_a   1.000
_cell.length_b   1.000
_cell.length_c   1.000
_cell.angle_alpha   90.00
_cell.angle_beta   90.00
_cell.angle_gamma   90.00
#
_symmetry.space_group_name_H-M   'P 1'
#
loop_
_entity.id
_entity.type
_entity.pdbx_description
1 polymer ?
#
loop_
_entity_poly.entity_id
_entity_poly.type
_entity_poly.pdbx_seq_one_letter_code
_entity_poly.pdbx_strand_id
1 'polypeptide(L)'
;MRKYAVEIEVQGTIITVSGFKDYVPGAVWDVKLLLEKIGTAVSDGEILRTVQWMRHDPASSMTPYSSNATVFIESAWRMKQEQVDILLDNQPHTINFEKMQEHNVTLGKYVKISRKRLDVIQRMMRCVRSNVEDFSLQVEKLMNRLLFNQYKLKKASVLQRATYPEVERTLYHGTNETSVKEICVHGFNRSFSTAYGQGVYFAVNSALSVLDQYSPPNINGHKFIFVSKVLTGDFTKGCHSMKTTPLKETGDVPLRYDSVTDHITKPTMFVIFNDTQAFPEYLITCQRILLNCACWQ
;
A
#
# COMPACT_ATOMS: atom_id res chain seq x y z
N MET A 1 -25.76 32.87 -26.58
CA MET A 1 -24.84 32.77 -25.42
C MET A 1 -25.67 32.45 -24.17
N ARG A 2 -25.59 31.23 -23.63
CA ARG A 2 -26.13 30.89 -22.30
C ARG A 2 -24.99 30.26 -21.50
N LYS A 3 -24.17 31.09 -20.86
CA LYS A 3 -22.98 30.64 -20.13
C LYS A 3 -23.22 30.40 -18.63
N TYR A 4 -24.42 30.61 -18.09
CA TYR A 4 -24.66 30.56 -16.63
C TYR A 4 -26.05 29.98 -16.29
N ALA A 5 -26.28 28.70 -16.60
CA ALA A 5 -27.51 28.04 -16.14
C ALA A 5 -27.41 27.54 -14.68
N VAL A 6 -26.17 27.40 -14.20
CA VAL A 6 -25.81 26.91 -12.87
C VAL A 6 -24.59 27.72 -12.39
N GLU A 7 -24.56 27.99 -11.10
CA GLU A 7 -23.49 28.61 -10.33
C GLU A 7 -23.00 27.60 -9.28
N ILE A 8 -21.68 27.53 -9.11
CA ILE A 8 -21.03 26.62 -8.16
C ILE A 8 -20.12 27.45 -7.25
N GLU A 9 -20.44 27.49 -5.96
CA GLU A 9 -19.62 28.14 -4.94
C GLU A 9 -18.98 27.11 -4.02
N VAL A 10 -17.75 27.37 -3.58
CA VAL A 10 -17.02 26.53 -2.62
C VAL A 10 -16.70 27.37 -1.39
N GLN A 11 -17.27 27.00 -0.24
CA GLN A 11 -17.03 27.64 1.06
C GLN A 11 -16.55 26.60 2.07
N GLY A 12 -15.25 26.57 2.34
CA GLY A 12 -14.63 25.55 3.19
C GLY A 12 -14.84 24.13 2.64
N THR A 13 -15.56 23.30 3.39
CA THR A 13 -15.90 21.91 2.99
C THR A 13 -17.27 21.79 2.32
N ILE A 14 -17.96 22.91 2.04
CA ILE A 14 -19.29 22.94 1.46
C ILE A 14 -19.19 23.41 0.01
N ILE A 15 -19.80 22.64 -0.90
CA ILE A 15 -20.00 23.03 -2.30
C ILE A 15 -21.48 23.29 -2.50
N THR A 16 -21.81 24.53 -2.86
CA THR A 16 -23.18 24.97 -3.14
C THR A 16 -23.38 25.02 -4.65
N VAL A 17 -24.40 24.32 -5.15
CA VAL A 17 -24.79 24.34 -6.57
C VAL A 17 -26.17 24.99 -6.66
N SER A 18 -26.26 26.15 -7.30
CA SER A 18 -27.47 26.96 -7.45
C SER A 18 -27.72 27.29 -8.92
N GLY A 19 -28.94 27.64 -9.32
CA GLY A 19 -29.24 27.97 -10.72
C GLY A 19 -30.68 27.64 -11.12
N PHE A 20 -30.91 27.53 -12.43
CA PHE A 20 -32.24 27.18 -12.96
C PHE A 20 -32.62 25.76 -12.57
N LYS A 21 -33.87 25.58 -12.11
CA LYS A 21 -34.41 24.34 -11.53
C LYS A 21 -34.10 23.08 -12.34
N ASP A 22 -34.16 23.17 -13.67
CA ASP A 22 -33.99 22.02 -14.55
C ASP A 22 -32.52 21.61 -14.75
N TYR A 23 -31.57 22.47 -14.40
CA TYR A 23 -30.13 22.26 -14.62
C TYR A 23 -29.35 21.90 -13.35
N VAL A 24 -29.86 22.30 -12.18
CA VAL A 24 -29.22 22.03 -10.87
C VAL A 24 -29.04 20.53 -10.59
N PRO A 25 -30.03 19.64 -10.79
CA PRO A 25 -29.86 18.21 -10.48
C PRO A 25 -28.73 17.54 -11.27
N GLY A 26 -28.58 17.87 -12.55
CA GLY A 26 -27.49 17.35 -13.39
C GLY A 26 -26.11 17.83 -12.91
N ALA A 27 -25.98 19.14 -12.64
CA ALA A 27 -24.73 19.71 -12.14
C ALA A 27 -24.33 19.17 -10.76
N VAL A 28 -25.30 18.94 -9.86
CA VAL A 28 -25.03 18.28 -8.57
C VAL A 28 -24.47 16.87 -8.77
N TRP A 29 -25.02 16.12 -9.73
CA TRP A 29 -24.53 14.79 -10.06
C TRP A 29 -23.10 14.82 -10.62
N ASP A 30 -22.80 15.78 -11.50
CA ASP A 30 -21.46 15.96 -12.08
C ASP A 30 -20.42 16.36 -11.01
N VAL A 31 -20.78 17.28 -10.11
CA VAL A 31 -19.95 17.65 -8.95
C VAL A 31 -19.72 16.44 -8.05
N LYS A 32 -20.75 15.64 -7.78
CA LYS A 32 -20.62 14.41 -6.99
C LYS A 32 -19.69 13.40 -7.66
N LEU A 33 -19.83 13.20 -8.97
CA LEU A 33 -18.95 12.32 -9.74
C LEU A 33 -17.51 12.81 -9.73
N LEU A 34 -17.30 14.13 -9.81
CA LEU A 34 -15.98 14.75 -9.70
C LEU A 34 -15.38 14.54 -8.31
N LEU A 35 -16.16 14.72 -7.24
CA LEU A 35 -15.74 14.46 -5.86
C LEU A 35 -15.43 12.99 -5.61
N GLU A 36 -16.19 12.06 -6.21
CA GLU A 36 -15.89 10.63 -6.15
C GLU A 36 -14.60 10.30 -6.91
N LYS A 37 -14.35 10.93 -8.06
CA LYS A 37 -13.07 10.81 -8.79
C LYS A 37 -11.89 11.37 -8.00
N ILE A 38 -12.05 12.51 -7.34
CA ILE A 38 -11.01 13.12 -6.50
C ILE A 38 -10.80 12.32 -5.21
N GLY A 39 -11.87 11.84 -4.58
CA GLY A 39 -11.82 11.03 -3.35
C GLY A 39 -11.30 9.61 -3.56
N THR A 40 -11.24 9.15 -4.82
CA THR A 40 -10.60 7.89 -5.23
C THR A 40 -9.22 8.09 -5.87
N ALA A 41 -8.80 9.35 -6.07
CA ALA A 41 -7.50 9.65 -6.64
C ALA A 41 -6.39 9.23 -5.66
N VAL A 42 -5.47 8.41 -6.15
CA VAL A 42 -4.29 8.00 -5.39
C VAL A 42 -3.30 9.17 -5.39
N SER A 43 -2.80 9.54 -4.22
CA SER A 43 -1.85 10.66 -4.10
C SER A 43 -0.56 10.37 -4.88
N ASP A 44 0.08 11.42 -5.39
CA ASP A 44 1.37 11.34 -6.10
C ASP A 44 2.43 10.57 -5.29
N GLY A 45 2.48 10.81 -3.97
CA GLY A 45 3.38 10.10 -3.07
C GLY A 45 3.08 8.60 -2.97
N GLU A 46 1.83 8.18 -3.07
CA GLU A 46 1.44 6.77 -3.11
C GLU A 46 1.69 6.13 -4.48
N ILE A 47 1.52 6.89 -5.57
CA ILE A 47 1.90 6.47 -6.93
C ILE A 47 3.40 6.17 -6.98
N LEU A 48 4.24 7.11 -6.54
CA LEU A 48 5.71 6.98 -6.58
C LEU A 48 6.25 5.88 -5.66
N ARG A 49 5.50 5.53 -4.61
CA ARG A 49 5.82 4.38 -3.75
C ARG A 49 5.47 3.07 -4.46
N THR A 50 4.33 3.00 -5.12
CA THR A 50 3.79 1.72 -5.63
C THR A 50 4.23 1.38 -7.04
N VAL A 51 4.66 2.35 -7.87
CA VAL A 51 4.93 2.16 -9.30
C VAL A 51 6.15 2.97 -9.78
N GLN A 52 6.88 2.39 -10.72
CA GLN A 52 7.88 3.04 -11.57
C GLN A 52 7.61 2.67 -13.02
N TRP A 53 7.51 3.68 -13.86
CA TRP A 53 7.57 3.47 -15.30
C TRP A 53 9.02 3.40 -15.75
N MET A 54 9.32 2.52 -16.70
CA MET A 54 10.65 2.25 -17.23
C MET A 54 10.62 2.37 -18.76
N ARG A 55 11.68 2.95 -19.35
CA ARG A 55 11.97 2.92 -20.79
C ARG A 55 13.07 1.90 -21.09
N HIS A 56 12.94 1.18 -22.19
CA HIS A 56 13.86 0.10 -22.61
C HIS A 56 14.68 0.57 -23.79
N ASP A 57 15.94 0.89 -23.55
CA ASP A 57 16.86 1.32 -24.59
C ASP A 57 17.19 0.15 -25.55
N PRO A 58 17.35 0.37 -26.87
CA PRO A 58 17.88 -0.64 -27.80
C PRO A 58 19.16 -1.34 -27.35
N ALA A 59 19.99 -0.74 -26.50
CA ALA A 59 21.16 -1.40 -25.88
C ALA A 59 20.82 -2.36 -24.72
N SER A 60 19.54 -2.69 -24.50
CA SER A 60 19.01 -3.52 -23.40
C SER A 60 19.13 -2.91 -21.99
N SER A 61 19.47 -1.63 -21.87
CA SER A 61 19.45 -0.93 -20.58
C SER A 61 18.04 -0.43 -20.25
N MET A 62 17.52 -0.80 -19.08
CA MET A 62 16.27 -0.26 -18.54
C MET A 62 16.53 1.00 -17.74
N THR A 63 15.92 2.13 -18.11
CA THR A 63 16.05 3.40 -17.38
C THR A 63 14.70 3.89 -16.85
N PRO A 64 14.61 4.36 -15.60
CA PRO A 64 13.35 4.85 -15.04
C PRO A 64 12.98 6.22 -15.61
N TYR A 65 11.69 6.49 -15.78
CA TYR A 65 11.19 7.86 -15.98
C TYR A 65 11.39 8.69 -14.70
N SER A 66 11.50 10.01 -14.86
CA SER A 66 11.50 10.95 -13.74
C SER A 66 10.23 10.82 -12.89
N SER A 67 10.26 11.32 -11.65
CA SER A 67 9.11 11.23 -10.74
C SER A 67 7.87 11.94 -11.31
N ASN A 68 8.04 13.14 -11.86
CA ASN A 68 6.94 13.89 -12.47
C ASN A 68 6.33 13.15 -13.67
N ALA A 69 7.18 12.60 -14.54
CA ALA A 69 6.72 11.79 -15.66
C ALA A 69 6.01 10.51 -15.19
N THR A 70 6.54 9.83 -14.17
CA THR A 70 5.95 8.62 -13.60
C THR A 70 4.54 8.87 -13.05
N VAL A 71 4.35 9.95 -12.28
CA VAL A 71 3.03 10.34 -11.76
C VAL A 71 2.05 10.64 -12.88
N PHE A 72 2.49 11.42 -13.87
CA PHE A 72 1.66 11.82 -15.00
C PHE A 72 1.22 10.62 -15.85
N ILE A 73 2.18 9.77 -16.25
CA ILE A 73 1.93 8.55 -17.04
C ILE A 73 1.03 7.58 -16.27
N GLU A 74 1.28 7.37 -14.97
CA GLU A 74 0.45 6.48 -14.14
C GLU A 74 -0.98 7.01 -13.98
N SER A 75 -1.14 8.32 -13.85
CA SER A 75 -2.46 8.95 -13.73
C SER A 75 -3.26 8.77 -15.02
N ALA A 76 -2.65 9.02 -16.17
CA ALA A 76 -3.24 8.80 -17.49
C ALA A 76 -3.63 7.33 -17.72
N TRP A 77 -2.73 6.40 -17.38
CA TRP A 77 -3.00 4.95 -17.44
C TRP A 77 -4.20 4.56 -16.57
N ARG A 78 -4.27 5.05 -15.33
CA ARG A 78 -5.38 4.76 -14.40
C ARG A 78 -6.71 5.33 -14.85
N MET A 79 -6.68 6.44 -15.58
CA MET A 79 -7.85 7.02 -16.24
C MET A 79 -8.27 6.26 -17.50
N LYS A 80 -7.60 5.13 -17.83
CA LYS A 80 -7.86 4.31 -19.02
C LYS A 80 -7.75 5.09 -20.32
N GLN A 81 -6.82 6.03 -20.39
CA GLN A 81 -6.48 6.66 -21.65
C GLN A 81 -5.75 5.66 -22.54
N GLU A 82 -5.96 5.74 -23.85
CA GLU A 82 -5.25 4.92 -24.85
C GLU A 82 -3.83 5.44 -25.10
N GLN A 83 -3.66 6.76 -25.02
CA GLN A 83 -2.39 7.45 -25.13
C GLN A 83 -2.38 8.79 -24.38
N VAL A 84 -1.19 9.32 -24.12
CA VAL A 84 -1.00 10.66 -23.55
C VAL A 84 0.24 11.33 -24.12
N ASP A 85 0.16 12.64 -24.36
CA ASP A 85 1.30 13.45 -24.77
C ASP A 85 2.04 14.01 -23.55
N ILE A 86 3.37 13.97 -23.59
CA ILE A 86 4.26 14.37 -22.50
C ILE A 86 5.51 15.05 -23.08
N LEU A 87 6.03 16.04 -22.35
CA LEU A 87 7.34 16.61 -22.62
C LEU A 87 8.40 15.88 -21.82
N LEU A 88 9.34 15.21 -22.50
CA LEU A 88 10.51 14.57 -21.91
C LEU A 88 11.75 15.26 -22.48
N ASP A 89 12.64 15.73 -21.62
CA ASP A 89 13.86 16.45 -22.02
C ASP A 89 13.57 17.63 -22.99
N ASN A 90 12.47 18.36 -22.75
CA ASN A 90 11.93 19.45 -23.60
C ASN A 90 11.56 19.06 -25.03
N GLN A 91 11.43 17.76 -25.32
CA GLN A 91 10.94 17.28 -26.60
C GLN A 91 9.53 16.65 -26.45
N PRO A 92 8.65 16.84 -27.45
CA PRO A 92 7.33 16.24 -27.47
C PRO A 92 7.40 14.73 -27.69
N HIS A 93 6.75 13.99 -26.80
CA HIS A 93 6.60 12.55 -26.87
C HIS A 93 5.15 12.15 -26.69
N THR A 94 4.77 11.02 -27.30
CA THR A 94 3.48 10.37 -27.09
C THR A 94 3.71 9.01 -26.45
N ILE A 95 3.07 8.77 -25.32
CA ILE A 95 3.02 7.47 -24.65
C ILE A 95 1.77 6.74 -25.13
N ASN A 96 1.92 5.63 -25.83
CA ASN A 96 0.82 4.76 -26.23
C ASN A 96 0.75 3.55 -25.29
N PHE A 97 -0.38 3.42 -24.60
CA PHE A 97 -0.59 2.46 -23.54
C PHE A 97 -0.98 1.07 -24.06
N GLU A 98 -1.65 1.00 -25.21
CA GLU A 98 -2.01 -0.28 -25.84
C GLU A 98 -0.78 -0.99 -26.40
N LYS A 99 0.10 -0.24 -27.06
CA LYS A 99 1.34 -0.76 -27.65
C LYS A 99 2.47 -0.84 -26.64
N MET A 100 2.31 -0.24 -25.46
CA MET A 100 3.35 -0.08 -24.44
C MET A 100 4.64 0.52 -25.05
N GLN A 101 4.48 1.68 -25.68
CA GLN A 101 5.54 2.38 -26.40
C GLN A 101 5.53 3.88 -26.14
N GLU A 102 6.72 4.46 -26.09
CA GLU A 102 6.97 5.91 -26.18
C GLU A 102 7.38 6.23 -27.62
N HIS A 103 6.82 7.28 -28.19
CA HIS A 103 7.20 7.84 -29.49
C HIS A 103 7.74 9.25 -29.31
N ASN A 104 8.99 9.49 -29.71
CA ASN A 104 9.56 10.83 -29.80
C ASN A 104 9.15 11.44 -31.15
N VAL A 105 8.31 12.48 -31.11
CA VAL A 105 7.72 13.09 -32.31
C VAL A 105 8.78 13.80 -33.15
N THR A 106 9.79 14.40 -32.53
CA THR A 106 10.84 15.15 -33.22
C THR A 106 11.84 14.25 -33.93
N LEU A 107 12.21 13.12 -33.31
CA LEU A 107 13.22 12.19 -33.82
C LEU A 107 12.62 10.98 -34.54
N GLY A 108 11.29 10.80 -34.50
CA GLY A 108 10.59 9.65 -35.07
C GLY A 108 10.96 8.31 -34.41
N LYS A 109 11.55 8.34 -33.22
CA LYS A 109 12.05 7.15 -32.52
C LYS A 109 10.97 6.53 -31.64
N TYR A 110 10.98 5.20 -31.55
CA TYR A 110 10.10 4.43 -30.68
C TYR A 110 10.91 3.68 -29.65
N VAL A 111 10.44 3.70 -28.41
CA VAL A 111 11.07 3.01 -27.28
C VAL A 111 10.00 2.19 -26.57
N LYS A 112 10.32 0.95 -26.21
CA LYS A 112 9.40 0.11 -25.44
C LYS A 112 9.37 0.60 -24.00
N ILE A 113 8.20 0.59 -23.37
CA ILE A 113 8.04 1.01 -21.98
C ILE A 113 7.46 -0.13 -21.15
N SER A 114 7.67 -0.09 -19.84
CA SER A 114 7.00 -1.01 -18.92
C SER A 114 6.65 -0.35 -17.60
N ARG A 115 5.58 -0.85 -17.00
CA ARG A 115 5.12 -0.45 -15.66
C ARG A 115 5.60 -1.47 -14.64
N LYS A 116 6.46 -1.04 -13.71
CA LYS A 116 7.02 -1.88 -12.64
C LYS A 116 6.41 -1.49 -11.30
N ARG A 117 5.97 -2.44 -10.48
CA ARG A 117 5.55 -2.14 -9.09
C ARG A 117 6.76 -2.08 -8.15
N LEU A 118 6.81 -1.08 -7.26
CA LEU A 118 8.06 -0.68 -6.60
C LEU A 118 8.27 -1.07 -5.13
N ASP A 119 7.41 -0.74 -4.18
CA ASP A 119 7.86 -0.63 -2.77
C ASP A 119 7.75 -1.90 -1.93
N VAL A 120 6.56 -2.48 -1.82
CA VAL A 120 6.29 -3.59 -0.89
C VAL A 120 6.86 -4.90 -1.43
N ILE A 121 6.66 -5.12 -2.73
CA ILE A 121 6.95 -6.38 -3.40
C ILE A 121 8.46 -6.55 -3.60
N GLN A 122 9.19 -5.48 -3.94
CA GLN A 122 10.65 -5.58 -4.14
C GLN A 122 11.41 -5.75 -2.84
N ARG A 123 10.98 -5.09 -1.75
CA ARG A 123 11.60 -5.22 -0.43
C ARG A 123 11.41 -6.62 0.14
N MET A 124 10.22 -7.19 -0.04
CA MET A 124 9.93 -8.60 0.24
C MET A 124 10.75 -9.53 -0.66
N MET A 125 10.71 -9.33 -1.99
CA MET A 125 11.48 -10.15 -2.96
C MET A 125 12.97 -10.18 -2.62
N ARG A 126 13.56 -9.07 -2.18
CA ARG A 126 14.97 -9.02 -1.78
C ARG A 126 15.25 -9.85 -0.53
N CYS A 127 14.35 -9.82 0.46
CA CYS A 127 14.50 -10.60 1.70
C CYS A 127 14.16 -12.09 1.52
N VAL A 128 13.26 -12.42 0.59
CA VAL A 128 12.94 -13.80 0.22
C VAL A 128 14.08 -14.39 -0.62
N ARG A 129 14.61 -13.63 -1.60
CA ARG A 129 15.71 -14.07 -2.48
C ARG A 129 17.08 -14.12 -1.81
N SER A 130 17.28 -13.47 -0.66
CA SER A 130 18.54 -13.62 0.09
C SER A 130 18.72 -15.02 0.70
N ASN A 131 17.67 -15.85 0.69
CA ASN A 131 17.71 -17.24 1.14
C ASN A 131 17.70 -18.22 -0.07
N VAL A 132 18.71 -18.17 -0.95
CA VAL A 132 19.21 -19.20 -1.91
C VAL A 132 18.18 -19.98 -2.79
N GLU A 133 16.89 -19.70 -2.71
CA GLU A 133 15.82 -20.50 -3.33
C GLU A 133 14.93 -19.58 -4.18
N ASP A 134 14.61 -20.04 -5.40
CA ASP A 134 13.65 -19.34 -6.26
C ASP A 134 12.24 -19.52 -5.70
N PHE A 135 11.51 -18.42 -5.49
CA PHE A 135 10.12 -18.45 -5.07
C PHE A 135 9.21 -17.93 -6.17
N SER A 136 8.10 -18.62 -6.43
CA SER A 136 6.98 -18.04 -7.15
C SER A 136 6.25 -17.07 -6.21
N LEU A 137 5.82 -15.92 -6.74
CA LEU A 137 5.21 -14.85 -5.94
C LEU A 137 3.96 -14.32 -6.63
N GLN A 138 2.83 -14.42 -5.93
CA GLN A 138 1.57 -13.77 -6.29
C GLN A 138 1.28 -12.68 -5.25
N VAL A 139 0.86 -11.50 -5.71
CA VAL A 139 0.55 -10.37 -4.83
C VAL A 139 -0.81 -9.79 -5.17
N GLU A 140 -1.67 -9.75 -4.17
CA GLU A 140 -3.05 -9.28 -4.26
C GLU A 140 -3.20 -8.01 -3.41
N LYS A 141 -3.75 -6.94 -4.00
CA LYS A 141 -4.11 -5.73 -3.24
C LYS A 141 -5.48 -5.93 -2.62
N LEU A 142 -5.59 -5.70 -1.32
CA LEU A 142 -6.82 -5.88 -0.57
C LEU A 142 -7.57 -4.54 -0.48
N MET A 143 -8.88 -4.60 -0.74
CA MET A 143 -9.73 -3.41 -0.79
C MET A 143 -10.94 -3.55 0.15
N ASN A 144 -10.67 -3.73 1.44
CA ASN A 144 -11.72 -3.72 2.46
C ASN A 144 -11.98 -2.28 2.93
N ARG A 145 -13.00 -1.63 2.36
CA ARG A 145 -13.35 -0.22 2.64
C ARG A 145 -13.69 0.03 4.11
N LEU A 146 -14.36 -0.91 4.77
CA LEU A 146 -14.75 -0.76 6.17
C LEU A 146 -13.52 -0.73 7.07
N LEU A 147 -12.63 -1.71 6.94
CA LEU A 147 -11.37 -1.77 7.70
C LEU A 147 -10.50 -0.55 7.42
N PHE A 148 -10.40 -0.13 6.15
CA PHE A 148 -9.63 1.06 5.79
C PHE A 148 -10.17 2.34 6.43
N ASN A 149 -11.48 2.51 6.50
CA ASN A 149 -12.09 3.68 7.13
C ASN A 149 -11.90 3.68 8.66
N GLN A 150 -12.07 2.53 9.31
CA GLN A 150 -11.78 2.37 10.74
C GLN A 150 -10.32 2.68 11.05
N TYR A 151 -9.41 2.14 10.23
CA TYR A 151 -7.98 2.40 10.30
C TYR A 151 -7.64 3.89 10.16
N LYS A 152 -8.23 4.59 9.17
CA LYS A 152 -8.00 6.04 8.97
C LYS A 152 -8.45 6.87 10.19
N LEU A 153 -9.61 6.56 10.77
CA LEU A 153 -10.09 7.22 11.98
C LEU A 153 -9.14 6.96 13.16
N LYS A 154 -8.68 5.72 13.33
CA LYS A 154 -7.69 5.37 14.34
C LYS A 154 -6.37 6.11 14.13
N LYS A 155 -5.91 6.24 12.87
CA LYS A 155 -4.70 6.96 12.50
C LYS A 155 -4.78 8.44 12.86
N ALA A 156 -5.89 9.10 12.55
CA ALA A 156 -6.12 10.50 12.93
C ALA A 156 -6.04 10.69 14.46
N SER A 157 -6.65 9.77 15.21
CA SER A 157 -6.57 9.76 16.68
C SER A 157 -5.15 9.53 17.22
N VAL A 158 -4.36 8.62 16.62
CA VAL A 158 -2.95 8.38 17.01
C VAL A 158 -2.10 9.62 16.74
N LEU A 159 -2.24 10.24 15.56
CA LEU A 159 -1.48 11.43 15.17
C LEU A 159 -1.66 12.60 16.15
N GLN A 160 -2.86 12.78 16.70
CA GLN A 160 -3.14 13.85 17.67
C GLN A 160 -2.37 13.72 18.99
N ARG A 161 -1.94 12.50 19.35
CA ARG A 161 -1.30 12.19 20.65
C ARG A 161 0.13 11.69 20.53
N ALA A 162 0.66 11.59 19.32
CA ALA A 162 1.96 10.98 19.08
C ALA A 162 3.09 11.91 19.52
N THR A 163 4.08 11.35 20.20
CA THR A 163 5.30 12.09 20.56
C THR A 163 6.21 12.23 19.34
N TYR A 164 6.19 11.24 18.46
CA TYR A 164 7.03 11.17 17.26
C TYR A 164 6.21 11.22 15.96
N PRO A 165 6.75 11.77 14.87
CA PRO A 165 6.03 11.92 13.60
C PRO A 165 5.77 10.59 12.89
N GLU A 166 6.63 9.57 13.10
CA GLU A 166 6.49 8.27 12.45
C GLU A 166 5.54 7.35 13.24
N VAL A 167 4.23 7.53 13.03
CA VAL A 167 3.20 6.74 13.72
C VAL A 167 2.76 5.48 12.98
N GLU A 168 3.05 5.39 11.67
CA GLU A 168 2.65 4.30 10.79
C GLU A 168 3.88 3.61 10.21
N ARG A 169 3.87 2.27 10.24
CA ARG A 169 4.87 1.43 9.58
C ARG A 169 4.20 0.44 8.63
N THR A 170 4.89 0.12 7.55
CA THR A 170 4.56 -1.04 6.71
C THR A 170 5.27 -2.26 7.28
N LEU A 171 4.51 -3.24 7.77
CA LEU A 171 5.01 -4.43 8.45
C LEU A 171 4.41 -5.73 7.87
N TYR A 172 4.95 -6.87 8.27
CA TYR A 172 4.63 -8.18 7.70
C TYR A 172 3.99 -9.11 8.73
N HIS A 173 2.98 -9.89 8.31
CA HIS A 173 2.32 -10.88 9.16
C HIS A 173 2.15 -12.18 8.38
N GLY A 174 2.89 -13.22 8.78
CA GLY A 174 2.73 -14.56 8.24
C GLY A 174 1.52 -15.23 8.87
N THR A 175 0.76 -16.00 8.09
CA THR A 175 -0.35 -16.79 8.60
C THR A 175 -0.54 -18.09 7.79
N ASN A 176 -1.39 -18.99 8.30
CA ASN A 176 -1.88 -20.15 7.56
C ASN A 176 -3.01 -19.76 6.58
N GLU A 177 -3.33 -20.68 5.65
CA GLU A 177 -4.37 -20.48 4.63
C GLU A 177 -5.78 -20.28 5.22
N THR A 178 -6.11 -20.96 6.31
CA THR A 178 -7.45 -20.90 6.91
C THR A 178 -7.76 -19.52 7.47
N SER A 179 -6.79 -18.86 8.11
CA SER A 179 -6.95 -17.53 8.69
C SER A 179 -6.93 -16.40 7.65
N VAL A 180 -6.49 -16.64 6.41
CA VAL A 180 -6.48 -15.59 5.35
C VAL A 180 -7.89 -15.02 5.13
N LYS A 181 -8.90 -15.88 5.02
CA LYS A 181 -10.29 -15.44 4.75
C LYS A 181 -10.82 -14.58 5.89
N GLU A 182 -10.58 -14.98 7.13
CA GLU A 182 -11.01 -14.23 8.31
C GLU A 182 -10.34 -12.85 8.36
N ILE A 183 -9.01 -12.80 8.13
CA ILE A 183 -8.26 -11.53 8.16
C ILE A 183 -8.71 -10.58 7.04
N CYS A 184 -8.97 -11.10 5.84
CA CYS A 184 -9.44 -10.27 4.71
C CYS A 184 -10.81 -9.63 4.98
N VAL A 185 -11.70 -10.32 5.68
CA VAL A 185 -13.07 -9.84 5.96
C VAL A 185 -13.12 -9.00 7.23
N HIS A 186 -12.50 -9.48 8.31
CA HIS A 186 -12.66 -8.94 9.66
C HIS A 186 -11.42 -8.21 10.20
N GLY A 187 -10.29 -8.27 9.51
CA GLY A 187 -9.03 -7.74 10.00
C GLY A 187 -8.35 -8.68 10.99
N PHE A 188 -7.29 -8.20 11.64
CA PHE A 188 -6.51 -9.02 12.57
C PHE A 188 -7.20 -9.13 13.94
N ASN A 189 -7.23 -10.34 14.50
CA ASN A 189 -7.79 -10.62 15.83
C ASN A 189 -6.73 -11.21 16.77
N ARG A 190 -6.82 -10.88 18.06
CA ARG A 190 -5.83 -11.15 19.13
C ARG A 190 -5.79 -12.59 19.63
N SER A 191 -6.64 -13.47 19.09
CA SER A 191 -6.84 -14.84 19.57
C SER A 191 -5.68 -15.83 19.31
N PHE A 192 -4.53 -15.39 18.76
CA PHE A 192 -3.58 -16.32 18.13
C PHE A 192 -2.10 -16.28 18.63
N SER A 193 -1.64 -15.39 19.52
CA SER A 193 -0.19 -15.37 19.90
C SER A 193 0.14 -14.72 21.26
N THR A 194 1.24 -15.14 21.93
CA THR A 194 1.54 -14.88 23.36
C THR A 194 2.98 -14.49 23.75
N ALA A 195 3.97 -14.45 22.84
CA ALA A 195 5.40 -14.28 23.21
C ALA A 195 5.77 -12.94 23.89
N TYR A 196 5.16 -11.83 23.48
CA TYR A 196 5.34 -10.46 23.99
C TYR A 196 3.99 -9.80 24.37
N GLY A 197 2.97 -10.62 24.64
CA GLY A 197 1.61 -10.22 25.03
C GLY A 197 0.52 -10.87 24.17
N GLN A 198 -0.73 -10.83 24.63
CA GLN A 198 -1.90 -11.34 23.92
C GLN A 198 -2.39 -10.32 22.88
N GLY A 199 -1.65 -10.21 21.78
CA GLY A 199 -1.88 -9.25 20.72
C GLY A 199 -1.58 -9.81 19.33
N VAL A 200 -1.58 -8.94 18.32
CA VAL A 200 -1.26 -9.30 16.94
C VAL A 200 0.16 -8.85 16.62
N TYR A 201 0.93 -9.77 16.04
CA TYR A 201 2.38 -9.65 15.86
C TYR A 201 2.72 -9.29 14.42
N PHE A 202 3.60 -8.31 14.24
CA PHE A 202 4.04 -7.84 12.94
C PHE A 202 5.55 -7.74 12.88
N ALA A 203 6.18 -8.33 11.87
CA ALA A 203 7.61 -8.28 11.65
C ALA A 203 8.02 -7.02 10.87
N VAL A 204 9.17 -6.45 11.21
CA VAL A 204 9.80 -5.35 10.45
C VAL A 204 10.46 -5.89 9.17
N ASN A 205 11.07 -7.07 9.26
CA ASN A 205 11.63 -7.78 8.11
C ASN A 205 10.73 -8.95 7.75
N SER A 206 10.35 -9.02 6.49
CA SER A 206 9.50 -10.05 5.96
C SER A 206 10.11 -11.46 6.00
N ALA A 207 11.44 -11.57 6.02
CA ALA A 207 12.14 -12.85 6.19
C ALA A 207 11.66 -13.59 7.44
N LEU A 208 11.32 -12.85 8.51
CA LEU A 208 10.76 -13.44 9.72
C LEU A 208 9.37 -14.04 9.43
N SER A 209 8.47 -13.29 8.80
CA SER A 209 7.11 -13.76 8.47
C SER A 209 7.07 -14.93 7.49
N VAL A 210 8.14 -15.15 6.72
CA VAL A 210 8.28 -16.27 5.77
C VAL A 210 8.65 -17.58 6.47
N LEU A 211 9.17 -17.56 7.71
CA LEU A 211 9.48 -18.81 8.41
C LEU A 211 8.21 -19.67 8.57
N ASP A 212 8.35 -20.99 8.44
CA ASP A 212 7.23 -21.96 8.51
C ASP A 212 6.45 -21.86 9.81
N GLN A 213 7.09 -21.43 10.91
CA GLN A 213 6.42 -21.20 12.19
C GLN A 213 5.37 -20.07 12.15
N TYR A 214 5.49 -19.12 11.21
CA TYR A 214 4.55 -18.00 11.08
C TYR A 214 3.68 -18.11 9.83
N SER A 215 4.21 -18.61 8.71
CA SER A 215 3.45 -18.85 7.48
C SER A 215 3.56 -20.32 7.05
N PRO A 216 2.98 -21.26 7.81
CA PRO A 216 3.10 -22.68 7.49
C PRO A 216 2.55 -22.94 6.08
N PRO A 217 3.31 -23.66 5.22
CA PRO A 217 2.86 -23.94 3.87
C PRO A 217 1.59 -24.80 3.88
N ASN A 218 0.66 -24.54 2.96
CA ASN A 218 -0.48 -25.42 2.73
C ASN A 218 -0.07 -26.70 2.00
N ILE A 219 -1.05 -27.55 1.65
CA ILE A 219 -0.81 -28.83 0.95
C ILE A 219 -0.09 -28.67 -0.40
N ASN A 220 -0.23 -27.50 -1.04
CA ASN A 220 0.42 -27.17 -2.31
C ASN A 220 1.78 -26.48 -2.11
N GLY A 221 2.25 -26.31 -0.88
CA GLY A 221 3.49 -25.58 -0.57
C GLY A 221 3.35 -24.05 -0.60
N HIS A 222 2.12 -23.52 -0.67
CA HIS A 222 1.88 -22.07 -0.66
C HIS A 222 1.92 -21.52 0.77
N LYS A 223 2.59 -20.38 0.94
CA LYS A 223 2.73 -19.65 2.18
C LYS A 223 2.10 -18.28 2.03
N PHE A 224 1.46 -17.78 3.09
CA PHE A 224 0.65 -16.57 3.05
C PHE A 224 1.21 -15.51 3.99
N ILE A 225 1.52 -14.34 3.44
CA ILE A 225 2.10 -13.22 4.17
C ILE A 225 1.32 -11.95 3.85
N PHE A 226 0.70 -11.35 4.87
CA PHE A 226 0.11 -10.03 4.75
C PHE A 226 1.19 -8.94 4.85
N VAL A 227 1.04 -7.92 4.01
CA VAL A 227 1.72 -6.64 4.17
C VAL A 227 0.68 -5.65 4.66
N SER A 228 0.96 -5.05 5.81
CA SER A 228 -0.02 -4.26 6.54
C SER A 228 0.50 -2.87 6.87
N LYS A 229 -0.40 -1.90 6.82
CA LYS A 229 -0.19 -0.60 7.46
C LYS A 229 -0.53 -0.72 8.93
N VAL A 230 0.45 -0.55 9.80
CA VAL A 230 0.31 -0.73 11.24
C VAL A 230 0.62 0.59 11.95
N LEU A 231 -0.29 1.06 12.78
CA LEU A 231 -0.09 2.26 13.58
C LEU A 231 0.75 1.90 14.81
N THR A 232 2.07 1.91 14.71
CA THR A 232 2.94 1.60 15.87
C THR A 232 2.92 2.72 16.90
N GLY A 233 2.66 3.96 16.47
CA GLY A 233 2.59 5.14 17.33
C GLY A 233 3.77 5.25 18.28
N ASP A 234 3.51 5.70 19.50
CA ASP A 234 4.51 5.62 20.57
C ASP A 234 4.55 4.18 21.11
N PHE A 235 5.74 3.59 21.16
CA PHE A 235 5.91 2.20 21.57
C PHE A 235 6.92 2.04 22.71
N THR A 236 6.83 0.92 23.42
CA THR A 236 7.78 0.53 24.48
C THR A 236 8.08 -0.96 24.43
N LYS A 237 8.96 -1.45 25.29
CA LYS A 237 9.30 -2.88 25.37
C LYS A 237 8.11 -3.70 25.87
N GLY A 238 7.79 -4.78 25.16
CA GLY A 238 6.71 -5.72 25.53
C GLY A 238 7.17 -6.81 26.49
N CYS A 239 6.21 -7.51 27.11
CA CYS A 239 6.46 -8.76 27.83
C CYS A 239 5.28 -9.73 27.69
N HIS A 240 5.55 -11.03 27.85
CA HIS A 240 4.60 -12.11 27.53
C HIS A 240 3.25 -12.03 28.28
N SER A 241 3.22 -11.42 29.47
CA SER A 241 2.02 -11.35 30.32
C SER A 241 1.07 -10.21 29.95
N MET A 242 1.45 -9.32 29.02
CA MET A 242 0.65 -8.15 28.66
C MET A 242 -0.64 -8.54 27.92
N LYS A 243 -1.77 -8.00 28.35
CA LYS A 243 -3.06 -8.07 27.63
C LYS A 243 -3.42 -6.74 26.94
N THR A 244 -2.68 -5.69 27.27
CA THR A 244 -2.82 -4.34 26.73
C THR A 244 -1.47 -3.63 26.87
N THR A 245 -1.25 -2.56 26.11
CA THR A 245 -0.04 -1.74 26.20
C THR A 245 0.09 -1.07 27.56
N PRO A 246 1.30 -0.89 28.11
CA PRO A 246 1.48 -0.24 29.41
C PRO A 246 1.11 1.25 29.37
N LEU A 247 0.91 1.83 30.56
CA LEU A 247 0.75 3.28 30.71
C LEU A 247 2.10 3.98 30.44
N LYS A 248 2.04 5.19 29.89
CA LYS A 248 3.16 6.11 29.79
C LYS A 248 3.38 6.76 31.14
N GLU A 249 4.63 6.96 31.52
CA GLU A 249 5.01 7.73 32.72
C GLU A 249 4.88 9.23 32.44
N THR A 250 3.65 9.69 32.15
CA THR A 250 3.38 11.08 31.74
C THR A 250 2.25 11.68 32.58
N GLY A 251 2.61 12.33 33.70
CA GLY A 251 1.73 13.21 34.48
C GLY A 251 0.37 12.62 34.90
N ASP A 252 -0.61 13.50 35.16
CA ASP A 252 -1.91 13.15 35.75
C ASP A 252 -2.88 12.42 34.79
N VAL A 253 -2.55 12.27 33.50
CA VAL A 253 -3.43 11.63 32.50
C VAL A 253 -2.95 10.21 32.20
N PRO A 254 -3.80 9.18 32.40
CA PRO A 254 -3.42 7.78 32.16
C PRO A 254 -3.39 7.45 30.66
N LEU A 255 -2.36 7.95 29.96
CA LEU A 255 -2.09 7.64 28.56
C LEU A 255 -1.41 6.28 28.44
N ARG A 256 -1.80 5.47 27.45
CA ARG A 256 -1.10 4.22 27.12
C ARG A 256 -0.18 4.42 25.92
N TYR A 257 0.85 3.58 25.82
CA TYR A 257 1.56 3.39 24.55
C TYR A 257 0.61 2.83 23.49
N ASP A 258 0.90 3.10 22.22
CA ASP A 258 0.10 2.61 21.10
C ASP A 258 0.46 1.15 20.75
N SER A 259 1.73 0.76 20.85
CA SER A 259 2.17 -0.62 20.62
C SER A 259 3.32 -1.03 21.55
N VAL A 260 3.72 -2.30 21.50
CA VAL A 260 4.96 -2.77 22.13
C VAL A 260 5.89 -3.43 21.12
N THR A 261 7.17 -3.54 21.45
CA THR A 261 8.21 -4.12 20.60
C THR A 261 9.16 -5.03 21.40
N ASP A 262 9.97 -5.82 20.71
CA ASP A 262 11.05 -6.63 21.26
C ASP A 262 12.23 -5.77 21.73
N HIS A 263 12.62 -4.77 20.93
CA HIS A 263 13.75 -3.88 21.20
C HIS A 263 13.44 -2.44 20.83
N ILE A 264 13.59 -1.51 21.79
CA ILE A 264 13.22 -0.09 21.60
C ILE A 264 14.12 0.59 20.55
N THR A 265 15.42 0.31 20.57
CA THR A 265 16.41 1.00 19.70
C THR A 265 16.48 0.43 18.29
N LYS A 266 16.22 -0.88 18.15
CA LYS A 266 16.24 -1.58 16.87
C LYS A 266 15.13 -2.63 16.84
N PRO A 267 13.86 -2.19 16.69
CA PRO A 267 12.72 -3.09 16.70
C PRO A 267 12.79 -4.06 15.54
N THR A 268 12.58 -5.35 15.81
CA THR A 268 12.44 -6.37 14.76
C THR A 268 10.98 -6.78 14.58
N MET A 269 10.15 -6.47 15.57
CA MET A 269 8.71 -6.75 15.56
C MET A 269 7.93 -5.74 16.41
N PHE A 270 6.64 -5.62 16.09
CA PHE A 270 5.68 -4.84 16.86
C PHE A 270 4.46 -5.70 17.19
N VAL A 271 3.88 -5.45 18.36
CA VAL A 271 2.65 -6.08 18.83
C VAL A 271 1.61 -5.01 19.11
N ILE A 272 0.44 -5.15 18.50
CA ILE A 272 -0.71 -4.27 18.72
C ILE A 272 -1.80 -5.01 19.51
N PHE A 273 -2.57 -4.24 20.27
CA PHE A 273 -3.65 -4.75 21.12
C PHE A 273 -5.01 -4.13 20.75
N ASN A 274 -5.16 -3.60 19.53
CA ASN A 274 -6.41 -3.02 19.06
C ASN A 274 -6.63 -3.42 17.60
N ASP A 275 -7.82 -3.93 17.30
CA ASP A 275 -8.12 -4.61 16.04
C ASP A 275 -8.21 -3.63 14.85
N THR A 276 -8.45 -2.34 15.13
CA THR A 276 -8.51 -1.26 14.12
C THR A 276 -7.15 -0.60 13.85
N GLN A 277 -6.09 -1.05 14.52
CA GLN A 277 -4.76 -0.42 14.48
C GLN A 277 -3.87 -0.92 13.33
N ALA A 278 -4.33 -1.96 12.61
CA ALA A 278 -3.68 -2.47 11.41
C ALA A 278 -4.67 -2.61 10.26
N PHE A 279 -4.21 -2.28 9.05
CA PHE A 279 -4.93 -2.50 7.81
C PHE A 279 -4.13 -3.45 6.91
N PRO A 280 -4.65 -4.65 6.58
CA PRO A 280 -4.02 -5.52 5.60
C PRO A 280 -4.16 -4.90 4.21
N GLU A 281 -3.04 -4.48 3.63
CA GLU A 281 -3.01 -3.74 2.36
C GLU A 281 -2.76 -4.69 1.17
N TYR A 282 -1.89 -5.68 1.37
CA TYR A 282 -1.60 -6.72 0.39
C TYR A 282 -1.55 -8.10 1.02
N LEU A 283 -1.97 -9.12 0.26
CA LEU A 283 -1.69 -10.52 0.53
C LEU A 283 -0.62 -10.99 -0.47
N ILE A 284 0.44 -11.59 0.05
CA ILE A 284 1.48 -12.25 -0.74
C ILE A 284 1.32 -13.75 -0.55
N THR A 285 1.20 -14.47 -1.67
CA THR A 285 1.29 -15.92 -1.72
C THR A 285 2.64 -16.28 -2.32
N CYS A 286 3.45 -17.03 -1.59
CA CYS A 286 4.74 -17.52 -2.09
C CYS A 286 4.84 -19.04 -2.04
N GLN A 287 5.55 -19.62 -3.00
CA GLN A 287 5.83 -21.05 -3.06
C GLN A 287 7.28 -21.24 -3.44
N ARG A 288 7.98 -22.15 -2.76
CA ARG A 288 9.33 -22.51 -3.13
C ARG A 288 9.33 -23.27 -4.46
N ILE A 289 10.09 -22.79 -5.44
CA ILE A 289 10.34 -23.50 -6.69
C ILE A 289 11.47 -24.49 -6.41
N LEU A 290 11.12 -25.77 -6.28
CA LEU A 290 12.10 -26.83 -6.32
C LEU A 290 12.57 -26.96 -7.77
N LEU A 291 13.75 -26.42 -8.09
CA LEU A 291 14.43 -26.81 -9.33
C LEU A 291 14.78 -28.29 -9.19
N ASN A 292 14.03 -29.15 -9.88
CA ASN A 292 14.43 -30.52 -10.08
C ASN A 292 15.75 -30.48 -10.85
N CYS A 293 16.87 -30.65 -10.15
CA CYS A 293 18.08 -31.15 -10.77
C CYS A 293 17.72 -32.54 -11.31
N ALA A 294 17.33 -32.61 -12.57
CA ALA A 294 17.33 -33.84 -13.32
C ALA A 294 18.77 -34.34 -13.30
N CYS A 295 19.03 -35.32 -12.43
CA CYS A 295 20.23 -36.12 -12.45
C CYS A 295 20.21 -36.83 -13.81
N TRP A 296 21.04 -36.37 -14.74
CA TRP A 296 21.34 -37.14 -15.94
C TRP A 296 22.13 -38.37 -15.47
N GLN A 297 21.47 -39.53 -15.45
CA GLN A 297 22.13 -40.84 -15.49
C GLN A 297 22.18 -41.31 -16.94
#